data_AF-A0A523ISS7-F1
#
_entry.id   AF-A0A523ISS7-F1
#
_cell.length_a   1.000
_cell.length_b   1.000
_cell.length_c   1.000
_cell.angle_alpha   90.00
_cell.angle_beta   90.00
_cell.angle_gamma   90.00
#
_symmetry.space_group_name_H-M   'P 1'
#
loop_
_entity.id
_entity.type
_entity.pdbx_description
1 polymer ?
#
loop_
_entity_poly.entity_id
_entity_poly.type
_entity_poly.pdbx_seq_one_letter_code
_entity_poly.pdbx_strand_id
1 'polypeptide(L)'
;MKLMLGLIVVIGCVLGGYVLHHGHLILRFIPTEYLIIVGCAVGGMIIQNPTRVLIRLLKDLFGQFGGSGPGKAQYLEILKMNYELMQLARKDSVLALEDHVNNPGESVIISK
;
A
#
# COMPACT_ATOMS: atom_id res chain seq x y z
N MET A 1 -6.00 -0.48 -4.83
CA MET A 1 -7.14 -0.84 -5.71
C MET A 1 -6.78 -1.04 -7.19
N LYS A 2 -5.50 -1.13 -7.58
CA LYS A 2 -5.08 -1.51 -8.96
C LYS A 2 -4.29 -2.82 -9.03
N LEU A 3 -4.10 -3.49 -7.88
CA LEU A 3 -3.30 -4.71 -7.75
C LEU A 3 -3.80 -5.82 -8.68
N MET A 4 -5.11 -6.08 -8.68
CA MET A 4 -5.72 -7.12 -9.50
C MET A 4 -5.60 -6.84 -11.00
N LEU A 5 -5.81 -5.58 -11.41
CA LEU A 5 -5.62 -5.18 -12.81
C LEU A 5 -4.15 -5.33 -13.23
N GLY A 6 -3.22 -4.88 -12.38
CA GLY A 6 -1.78 -5.04 -12.63
C GLY A 6 -1.36 -6.51 -12.71
N LEU A 7 -1.89 -7.36 -11.82
CA LEU A 7 -1.62 -8.79 -11.83
C LEU A 7 -2.09 -9.44 -13.13
N ILE A 8 -3.30 -9.11 -13.61
CA ILE A 8 -3.84 -9.62 -14.87
C ILE A 8 -2.95 -9.18 -16.04
N VAL A 9 -2.53 -7.91 -16.08
CA VAL A 9 -1.65 -7.40 -17.14
C VAL A 9 -0.29 -8.11 -17.12
N VAL A 10 0.32 -8.29 -15.94
CA VAL A 10 1.61 -8.99 -15.80
C VAL A 10 1.50 -10.43 -16.28
N ILE A 11 0.50 -11.17 -15.79
CA ILE A 11 0.27 -12.56 -16.19
C ILE A 11 0.00 -12.64 -17.70
N GLY A 12 -0.83 -11.74 -18.22
CA GLY A 12 -1.17 -11.65 -19.64
C GLY A 12 0.05 -11.39 -20.52
N CYS A 13 0.93 -10.46 -20.14
CA CYS A 13 2.15 -10.17 -20.89
C CYS A 13 3.15 -11.33 -20.83
N VAL A 14 3.36 -11.95 -19.66
CA VAL A 14 4.31 -13.06 -19.50
C VAL A 14 3.85 -14.31 -20.26
N LEU A 15 2.57 -14.67 -20.16
CA LEU A 15 2.01 -15.81 -20.89
C LEU A 15 1.86 -15.52 -22.39
N GLY A 16 1.32 -14.34 -22.72
CA GLY A 16 1.09 -13.91 -24.10
C GLY A 16 2.39 -13.78 -24.89
N GLY A 17 3.40 -13.10 -24.34
CA GLY A 17 4.71 -12.97 -24.99
C GLY A 17 5.38 -14.32 -25.24
N TYR A 18 5.19 -15.30 -24.35
CA TYR A 18 5.74 -16.64 -24.52
C TYR A 18 5.00 -17.48 -25.57
N VAL A 19 3.67 -17.41 -25.61
CA VAL A 19 2.86 -18.10 -26.64
C VAL A 19 3.15 -17.54 -28.03
N LEU A 20 3.32 -16.21 -28.14
CA LEU A 20 3.71 -15.56 -29.40
C LEU A 20 5.10 -16.00 -29.87
N HIS A 21 5.99 -16.39 -28.96
CA HIS A 21 7.30 -16.96 -29.26
C HIS A 21 7.25 -18.48 -29.61
N HIS A 22 6.06 -19.05 -29.84
CA HIS A 22 5.83 -20.47 -30.10
C HIS A 22 6.31 -21.41 -28.97
N GLY A 23 6.39 -20.92 -27.73
CA GLY A 23 6.82 -21.72 -26.59
C GLY A 23 5.74 -22.69 -26.08
N HIS A 24 6.14 -23.91 -25.72
CA HIS A 24 5.25 -24.89 -25.06
C HIS A 24 5.10 -24.57 -23.56
N LEU A 25 3.94 -24.03 -23.16
CA LEU A 25 3.68 -23.57 -21.79
C LEU A 25 3.89 -24.65 -20.71
N ILE A 26 3.71 -25.91 -21.06
CA ILE A 26 3.72 -27.06 -20.15
C ILE A 26 5.16 -27.51 -19.80
N LEU A 27 6.16 -27.23 -20.65
CA LEU A 27 7.51 -27.79 -20.48
C LEU A 27 8.41 -27.01 -19.50
N ARG A 28 7.98 -25.82 -19.07
CA ARG A 28 8.77 -24.89 -18.25
C ARG A 28 8.51 -25.02 -16.76
N PHE A 29 7.93 -26.13 -16.31
CA PHE A 29 7.88 -26.46 -14.89
C PHE A 29 9.23 -27.07 -14.45
N ILE A 30 10.33 -26.36 -14.73
CA ILE A 30 11.68 -26.72 -14.30
C ILE A 30 11.90 -26.02 -12.95
N PRO A 31 11.84 -26.74 -11.81
CA PRO A 31 11.84 -26.09 -10.49
C PRO A 31 13.11 -25.28 -10.21
N THR A 32 14.23 -25.65 -10.83
CA THR A 32 15.51 -24.97 -10.67
C THR A 32 15.52 -23.57 -11.25
N GLU A 33 14.81 -23.32 -12.36
CA GLU A 33 14.74 -21.99 -12.97
C GLU A 33 13.97 -21.01 -12.07
N TYR A 34 12.87 -21.47 -11.46
CA TYR A 34 12.14 -20.71 -10.46
C TYR A 34 12.99 -20.43 -9.22
N LEU A 35 13.77 -21.40 -8.75
CA LEU A 35 14.68 -21.22 -7.62
C LEU A 35 15.75 -20.16 -7.91
N ILE A 36 16.33 -20.18 -9.11
CA ILE A 36 17.31 -19.17 -9.55
C ILE A 36 16.65 -17.79 -9.61
N ILE A 37 15.52 -17.64 -10.29
CA ILE A 37 14.84 -16.36 -10.47
C ILE A 37 14.42 -15.77 -9.10
N VAL A 38 13.77 -16.58 -8.27
CA VAL A 38 13.31 -16.15 -6.93
C VAL A 38 14.51 -15.87 -6.03
N GLY A 39 15.54 -16.72 -6.06
CA GLY A 39 16.77 -16.53 -5.28
C GLY A 39 17.50 -15.23 -5.63
N CYS A 40 17.65 -14.93 -6.92
CA CYS A 40 18.25 -13.67 -7.38
C CYS A 40 17.38 -12.45 -7.01
N ALA A 41 16.06 -12.53 -7.17
CA ALA A 41 15.16 -11.43 -6.84
C ALA A 41 15.15 -11.14 -5.33
N VAL A 42 15.00 -12.17 -4.49
CA VAL A 42 14.98 -12.02 -3.02
C VAL A 42 16.36 -11.63 -2.50
N GLY A 43 17.43 -12.27 -2.97
CA GLY A 43 18.81 -11.94 -2.59
C GLY A 43 19.19 -10.51 -2.97
N GLY A 44 18.87 -10.08 -4.19
CA GLY A 44 19.08 -8.70 -4.64
C GLY A 44 18.30 -7.69 -3.80
N MET A 45 17.06 -8.01 -3.43
CA MET A 45 16.23 -7.16 -2.58
C MET A 45 16.82 -6.98 -1.18
N ILE A 46 17.37 -8.06 -0.59
CA ILE A 46 18.05 -8.01 0.71
C ILE A 46 19.33 -7.16 0.64
N ILE A 47 20.10 -7.28 -0.44
CA ILE A 47 21.35 -6.51 -0.62
C ILE A 47 21.05 -5.01 -0.80
N GLN A 48 19.99 -4.66 -1.54
CA GLN A 48 19.69 -3.27 -1.90
C GLN A 48 18.98 -2.48 -0.81
N ASN A 49 18.33 -3.13 0.17
CA ASN A 49 17.45 -2.46 1.12
C ASN A 49 17.88 -2.67 2.57
N PRO A 50 17.83 -1.63 3.42
CA PRO A 50 18.08 -1.81 4.85
C PRO A 50 16.96 -2.64 5.50
N THR A 51 17.29 -3.36 6.57
CA THR A 51 16.39 -4.34 7.22
C THR A 51 15.02 -3.76 7.61
N ARG A 52 14.97 -2.49 8.00
CA ARG A 52 13.73 -1.79 8.34
C ARG A 52 12.77 -1.68 7.15
N VAL A 53 13.30 -1.44 5.95
CA VAL A 53 12.51 -1.37 4.71
C VAL A 53 11.99 -2.75 4.36
N LEU A 54 12.81 -3.79 4.50
CA LEU A 54 12.42 -5.17 4.21
C LEU A 54 11.25 -5.65 5.08
N ILE A 55 11.31 -5.39 6.39
CA ILE A 55 10.24 -5.73 7.34
C ILE A 55 8.94 -4.99 6.99
N ARG A 56 9.04 -3.69 6.66
CA ARG A 56 7.88 -2.90 6.27
C ARG A 56 7.27 -3.41 4.97
N LEU A 57 8.10 -3.76 3.99
CA LEU A 57 7.69 -4.29 2.70
C LEU A 57 6.92 -5.61 2.88
N LEU A 58 7.39 -6.52 3.73
CA LEU A 58 6.65 -7.75 4.05
C LEU A 58 5.28 -7.45 4.68
N LYS A 59 5.22 -6.54 5.66
CA LYS A 59 3.97 -6.13 6.31
C LYS A 59 2.97 -5.53 5.30
N ASP A 60 3.47 -4.66 4.43
CA ASP A 60 2.67 -3.99 3.40
C ASP A 60 2.23 -4.98 2.31
N LEU A 61 3.06 -5.98 1.97
CA LEU A 61 2.73 -7.03 1.00
C LEU A 61 1.50 -7.82 1.45
N PHE A 62 1.47 -8.28 2.71
CA PHE A 62 0.30 -8.96 3.27
C PHE A 62 -0.88 -8.00 3.50
N GLY A 63 -0.61 -6.75 3.88
CA GLY A 63 -1.63 -5.72 4.07
C GLY A 63 -2.39 -5.35 2.78
N GLN A 64 -1.74 -5.43 1.62
CA GLN A 64 -2.36 -5.13 0.33
C GLN A 64 -3.38 -6.19 -0.12
N PHE A 65 -3.25 -7.44 0.31
CA PHE A 65 -4.24 -8.48 0.00
C PHE A 65 -5.49 -8.38 0.89
N GLY A 66 -5.39 -7.77 2.08
CA GLY A 66 -6.48 -7.72 3.08
C GLY A 66 -7.22 -6.38 3.19
N GLY A 67 -6.70 -5.27 2.66
CA GLY A 67 -7.27 -3.95 2.87
C GLY A 67 -7.77 -3.26 1.60
N SER A 68 -9.08 -3.02 1.50
CA SER A 68 -9.55 -1.86 0.72
C SER A 68 -8.98 -0.61 1.39
N GLY A 69 -8.24 0.21 0.65
CA GLY A 69 -7.79 1.52 1.15
C GLY A 69 -8.97 2.38 1.63
N PRO A 70 -8.71 3.51 2.30
CA PRO A 70 -9.77 4.33 2.87
C PRO A 70 -10.86 4.62 1.83
N GLY A 71 -12.08 4.17 2.13
CA GLY A 71 -13.23 4.35 1.29
C GLY A 71 -13.67 5.81 1.26
N LYS A 72 -14.62 6.13 0.37
CA LYS A 72 -15.17 7.48 0.23
C LYS A 72 -15.69 8.05 1.56
N ALA A 73 -16.28 7.20 2.41
CA ALA A 73 -16.77 7.59 3.73
C ALA A 73 -15.64 8.08 4.65
N GLN A 74 -14.54 7.33 4.74
CA GLN A 74 -13.37 7.70 5.55
C GLN A 74 -12.71 8.98 5.02
N TYR A 75 -12.64 9.17 3.70
CA TYR A 75 -12.17 10.43 3.14
C TYR A 75 -13.06 11.63 3.48
N LEU A 76 -14.38 11.44 3.45
CA LEU A 76 -15.33 12.50 3.83
C LEU A 76 -15.26 12.81 5.32
N GLU A 77 -15.05 11.81 6.17
CA GLU A 77 -14.86 11.97 7.60
C GLU A 77 -13.59 12.75 7.92
N ILE A 78 -12.47 12.39 7.28
CA ILE A 78 -11.22 13.16 7.40
C ILE A 78 -11.40 14.61 6.90
N LEU A 79 -12.11 14.81 5.79
CA LEU A 79 -12.35 16.15 5.26
C LEU A 79 -13.23 17.01 6.20
N LYS A 80 -14.24 16.40 6.82
CA LYS A 80 -15.10 17.07 7.82
C LYS A 80 -14.31 17.44 9.08
N MET A 81 -13.51 16.52 9.61
CA MET A 81 -12.61 16.80 10.74
C MET A 81 -11.69 18.00 10.44
N ASN A 82 -11.06 18.02 9.26
CA ASN A 82 -10.21 19.14 8.86
C ASN A 82 -11.00 20.45 8.76
N TYR A 83 -12.22 20.41 8.22
CA TYR A 83 -13.09 21.58 8.14
C TYR A 83 -13.49 22.10 9.53
N GLU A 84 -13.80 21.22 10.47
CA GLU A 84 -14.13 21.57 11.85
C GLU A 84 -12.93 22.23 12.56
N LEU A 85 -11.73 21.68 12.40
CA LEU A 85 -10.50 22.31 12.91
C LEU A 85 -10.26 23.70 12.31
N MET A 86 -10.46 23.86 10.99
CA MET A 86 -10.32 25.17 10.34
C MET A 86 -11.41 26.15 10.77
N GLN A 87 -12.62 25.69 11.08
CA GLN A 87 -13.68 26.54 11.61
C GLN A 87 -13.42 26.97 13.05
N LEU A 88 -12.90 26.07 13.89
CA LEU A 88 -12.50 26.39 15.25
C LEU A 88 -11.39 27.44 15.25
N ALA A 89 -10.36 27.27 14.41
CA ALA A 89 -9.28 28.23 14.24
C ALA A 89 -9.78 29.65 13.88
N ARG A 90 -10.83 29.72 13.05
CA ARG A 90 -11.41 30.99 12.59
C ARG A 90 -12.30 31.66 13.64
N LYS A 91 -13.02 30.89 14.47
CA LYS A 91 -13.98 31.44 15.44
C LYS A 91 -13.33 31.77 16.78
N ASP A 92 -12.56 30.83 17.32
CA ASP A 92 -12.10 30.85 18.72
C ASP A 92 -10.58 31.12 18.84
N SER A 93 -9.97 31.56 17.73
CA SER A 93 -8.53 31.82 17.55
C SER A 93 -7.66 30.55 17.54
N VAL A 94 -6.40 30.72 17.12
CA VAL A 94 -5.40 29.63 17.04
C VAL A 94 -5.14 28.99 18.41
N LEU A 95 -5.38 29.71 19.51
CA LEU A 95 -5.17 29.21 20.88
C LEU A 95 -6.10 28.03 21.21
N ALA A 96 -7.33 28.04 20.71
CA ALA A 96 -8.27 26.94 20.90
C ALA A 96 -7.82 25.65 20.18
N LEU A 97 -6.94 25.75 19.18
CA LEU A 97 -6.37 24.55 18.54
C LEU A 97 -5.29 23.89 19.38
N GLU A 98 -4.58 24.63 20.23
CA GLU A 98 -3.46 24.08 21.00
C GLU A 98 -3.91 22.92 21.89
N ASP A 99 -5.09 23.03 22.50
CA ASP A 99 -5.67 21.98 23.34
C ASP A 99 -5.99 20.70 22.52
N HIS A 100 -6.53 20.86 21.31
CA HIS A 100 -6.83 19.73 20.42
C HIS A 100 -5.58 19.09 19.82
N VAL A 101 -4.52 19.86 19.57
CA VAL A 101 -3.25 19.38 19.00
C VAL A 101 -2.38 18.69 20.05
N ASN A 102 -2.34 19.22 21.28
CA ASN A 102 -1.54 18.66 22.37
C ASN A 102 -2.20 17.40 22.97
N ASN A 103 -3.53 17.31 22.99
CA ASN A 103 -4.27 16.17 23.51
C ASN A 103 -5.25 15.57 22.46
N PRO A 104 -4.74 14.96 21.37
CA PRO A 104 -5.57 14.47 20.27
C PRO A 104 -6.52 13.34 20.69
N GLY A 105 -6.19 12.57 21.74
CA GLY A 105 -7.05 11.48 22.25
C GLY A 105 -8.29 11.95 23.01
N GLU A 106 -8.25 13.14 23.61
CA GLU A 106 -9.37 13.74 24.36
C GLU A 106 -10.14 14.78 23.53
N SER A 107 -9.64 15.06 22.32
CA SER A 107 -10.22 16.04 21.39
C SER A 107 -11.55 15.55 20.83
N VAL A 108 -12.61 16.32 21.06
CA VAL A 108 -13.97 16.05 20.54
C VAL A 108 -14.05 16.04 19.00
N ILE A 109 -13.05 16.62 18.33
CA ILE A 109 -12.96 16.74 16.86
C ILE A 109 -12.05 15.66 16.25
N ILE A 110 -10.92 15.33 16.90
CA ILE A 110 -9.90 14.41 16.38
C ILE A 110 -10.11 12.96 16.85
N SER A 111 -10.75 12.75 18.00
CA SER A 111 -11.03 11.44 18.58
C SER A 111 -12.27 10.74 17.97
N LYS A 112 -13.00 11.44 17.10
CA LYS A 112 -14.08 10.88 16.28
C LYS A 112 -13.53 10.17 15.05
#